data_AF-A0A265Q239-F1
#
_entry.id   AF-A0A265Q239-F1
#
_cell.length_a   1.000
_cell.length_b   1.000
_cell.length_c   1.000
_cell.angle_alpha   90.00
_cell.angle_beta   90.00
_cell.angle_gamma   90.00
#
_symmetry.space_group_name_H-M   'P 1'
#
loop_
_entity.id
_entity.type
_entity.pdbx_description
1 polymer ?
#
loop_
_entity_poly.entity_id
_entity_poly.type
_entity_poly.pdbx_seq_one_letter_code
_entity_poly.pdbx_strand_id
1 'polypeptide(L)'
;MDMKLFDSELKVMEVLWEKGNMLARDIVEVLTERIGWNKNTTYTVIKKCIEKGAIEREEPGFLCKALVTRDEVQQSETEQLIDKMFGGSSELFFSAFLRNQGISEEEANSLPN
;
A
#
# COMPACT_ATOMS: atom_id res chain seq x y z
N MET A 1 -2.14 -9.87 -11.93
CA MET A 1 -1.70 -10.17 -10.56
C MET A 1 -2.28 -9.07 -9.70
N ASP A 2 -3.23 -9.37 -8.81
CA ASP A 2 -3.85 -8.36 -7.95
C ASP A 2 -2.87 -7.95 -6.86
N MET A 3 -2.16 -6.85 -7.10
CA MET A 3 -1.16 -6.26 -6.22
C MET A 3 -1.81 -5.46 -5.10
N LYS A 4 -2.98 -5.90 -4.63
CA LYS A 4 -3.74 -5.21 -3.60
C LYS A 4 -3.22 -5.60 -2.23
N LEU A 5 -2.67 -4.64 -1.50
CA LEU A 5 -2.27 -4.82 -0.12
C LEU A 5 -3.41 -4.40 0.82
N PHE A 6 -3.75 -5.27 1.76
CA PHE A 6 -4.69 -4.96 2.83
C PHE A 6 -3.98 -4.23 3.97
N ASP A 7 -4.74 -3.60 4.87
CA ASP A 7 -4.23 -2.86 6.04
C ASP A 7 -3.16 -3.63 6.82
N SER A 8 -3.30 -4.94 6.95
CA SER A 8 -2.32 -5.77 7.64
C SER A 8 -0.98 -5.84 6.90
N GLU A 9 -1.03 -6.02 5.58
CA GLU A 9 0.14 -6.12 4.72
C GLU A 9 0.82 -4.77 4.55
N LEU A 10 0.04 -3.68 4.45
CA LEU A 10 0.53 -2.32 4.45
C LEU A 10 1.36 -2.02 5.70
N LYS A 11 0.93 -2.44 6.90
CA LYS A 11 1.72 -2.26 8.13
C LYS A 11 3.10 -2.93 8.08
N VAL A 12 3.19 -4.11 7.46
CA VAL A 12 4.48 -4.79 7.26
C VAL A 12 5.33 -4.02 6.25
N MET A 13 4.73 -3.58 5.15
CA MET A 13 5.40 -2.81 4.11
C MET A 13 5.88 -1.44 4.60
N GLU A 14 5.11 -0.76 5.45
CA GLU A 14 5.50 0.51 6.07
C GLU A 14 6.80 0.36 6.85
N VAL A 15 6.96 -0.72 7.62
CA VAL A 15 8.20 -1.00 8.35
C VAL A 15 9.37 -1.21 7.37
N LEU A 16 9.15 -1.94 6.27
CA LEU A 16 10.16 -2.16 5.24
C LEU A 16 10.51 -0.90 4.45
N TRP A 17 9.54 -0.03 4.16
CA TRP A 17 9.78 1.24 3.48
C TRP A 17 10.52 2.24 4.37
N GLU A 18 10.25 2.22 5.67
CA GLU A 18 10.89 3.12 6.64
C GLU A 18 12.30 2.66 7.02
N LYS A 19 12.49 1.36 7.27
CA LYS A 19 13.76 0.80 7.76
C LYS A 19 14.63 0.18 6.67
N GLY A 20 14.08 -0.03 5.48
CA GLY A 20 14.72 -0.77 4.40
C GLY A 20 14.63 -2.29 4.58
N ASN A 21 15.41 -3.01 3.78
CA ASN A 21 15.45 -4.46 3.79
C ASN A 21 15.94 -4.98 5.14
N MET A 22 15.17 -5.87 5.77
CA MET A 22 15.47 -6.37 7.11
C MET A 22 14.94 -7.79 7.30
N LEU A 23 15.42 -8.48 8.33
CA LEU A 23 15.04 -9.88 8.55
C LEU A 23 13.60 -9.97 9.06
N ALA A 24 12.89 -11.04 8.71
CA ALA A 24 11.52 -11.25 9.17
C ALA A 24 11.38 -11.19 10.71
N ARG A 25 12.41 -11.62 11.44
CA ARG A 25 12.45 -11.55 12.90
C ARG A 25 12.49 -10.09 13.41
N ASP A 26 13.21 -9.21 12.71
CA ASP A 26 13.36 -7.81 13.11
C ASP A 26 12.03 -7.06 12.83
N ILE A 27 11.33 -7.44 11.74
CA ILE A 27 9.98 -6.93 11.46
C ILE A 27 8.99 -7.34 12.55
N VAL A 28 9.09 -8.57 13.04
CA VAL A 28 8.27 -9.05 14.17
C VAL A 28 8.50 -8.17 15.38
N GLU A 29 9.74 -7.93 15.78
CA GLU A 29 10.05 -7.08 16.94
C GLU A 29 9.45 -5.67 16.78
N VAL A 30 9.65 -5.04 15.62
CA VAL A 30 9.11 -3.69 15.36
C VAL A 30 7.58 -3.66 15.41
N LEU A 31 6.90 -4.64 14.83
CA LEU A 31 5.42 -4.68 14.84
C LEU A 31 4.87 -5.10 16.20
N THR A 32 5.58 -5.94 16.95
CA THR A 32 5.23 -6.22 18.35
C THR A 32 5.30 -4.94 19.19
N GLU A 33 6.33 -4.12 19.02
CA GLU A 33 6.47 -2.85 19.75
C GLU A 33 5.48 -1.78 19.31
N ARG A 34 5.26 -1.61 17.99
CA ARG A 34 4.41 -0.54 17.45
C ARG A 34 2.91 -0.78 17.65
N ILE A 35 2.46 -2.01 17.43
CA ILE A 35 1.03 -2.35 17.35
C ILE A 35 0.63 -3.57 18.19
N GLY A 36 1.56 -4.14 18.97
CA GLY A 36 1.28 -5.28 19.83
C GLY A 36 1.03 -6.59 19.07
N TRP A 37 1.49 -6.72 17.84
CA TRP A 37 1.28 -7.94 17.06
C TRP A 37 2.11 -9.10 17.59
N ASN A 38 1.48 -10.27 17.67
CA ASN A 38 2.21 -11.49 17.99
C ASN A 38 3.02 -11.98 16.78
N LYS A 39 4.07 -12.76 17.06
CA LYS A 39 4.97 -13.34 16.06
C LYS A 39 4.23 -14.07 14.94
N ASN A 40 3.25 -14.92 15.28
CA ASN A 40 2.53 -15.73 14.31
C ASN A 40 1.73 -14.87 13.32
N THR A 41 1.08 -13.81 13.81
CA THR A 41 0.35 -12.85 12.97
C THR A 41 1.31 -12.19 11.98
N THR A 42 2.45 -11.67 12.46
CA THR A 42 3.42 -11.01 11.58
C THR A 42 3.97 -11.96 10.51
N TYR A 43 4.37 -13.19 10.86
CA TYR A 43 4.83 -14.16 9.88
C TYR A 43 3.75 -14.55 8.87
N THR A 44 2.50 -14.70 9.31
CA THR A 44 1.37 -14.99 8.42
C THR A 44 1.18 -13.87 7.41
N VAL A 45 1.27 -12.61 7.85
CA VAL A 45 1.13 -11.44 6.97
C VAL A 45 2.33 -11.32 6.02
N ILE A 46 3.57 -11.48 6.50
CA ILE A 46 4.78 -11.50 5.65
C ILE A 46 4.64 -12.55 4.55
N LYS A 47 4.17 -13.76 4.89
CA LYS A 47 3.95 -14.82 3.90
C LYS A 47 2.92 -14.41 2.85
N LYS A 48 1.81 -13.77 3.25
CA LYS A 48 0.83 -13.23 2.29
C LYS A 48 1.43 -12.16 1.38
N CYS A 49 2.25 -11.25 1.92
CA CYS A 49 2.97 -10.27 1.10
C CYS A 49 3.91 -10.94 0.08
N ILE A 50 4.58 -12.04 0.46
CA ILE A 50 5.41 -12.83 -0.46
C ILE A 50 4.56 -13.51 -1.53
N GLU A 51 3.44 -14.14 -1.15
CA GLU A 51 2.50 -14.77 -2.09
C GLU A 51 1.91 -13.75 -3.10
N LYS A 52 1.77 -12.49 -2.69
CA LYS A 52 1.34 -11.37 -3.55
C LYS A 52 2.46 -10.75 -4.39
N GLY A 53 3.71 -11.15 -4.19
CA GLY A 53 4.87 -10.57 -4.87
C GLY A 53 5.25 -9.16 -4.39
N ALA A 54 4.76 -8.74 -3.21
CA ALA A 54 5.11 -7.44 -2.62
C ALA A 54 6.43 -7.48 -1.85
N ILE A 55 6.77 -8.64 -1.29
CA ILE A 55 8.02 -8.90 -0.57
C ILE A 55 8.75 -10.06 -1.23
N GLU A 56 10.05 -9.90 -1.43
CA GLU A 56 10.97 -10.99 -1.77
C GLU A 56 11.67 -11.49 -0.52
N ARG A 57 11.78 -12.81 -0.39
CA ARG A 57 12.61 -13.43 0.64
C ARG A 57 13.96 -13.82 0.04
N GLU A 58 15.03 -13.29 0.62
CA GLU A 58 16.40 -13.67 0.30
C GLU A 58 17.05 -14.46 1.45
N GLU A 59 17.95 -15.38 1.10
CA GLU A 59 18.81 -16.11 2.02
C GLU A 59 20.23 -15.51 1.99
N PRO A 60 20.98 -15.58 3.10
CA PRO A 60 20.70 -16.32 4.34
C PRO A 60 19.83 -15.54 5.34
N GLY A 61 18.93 -16.25 6.03
CA GLY A 61 18.31 -15.76 7.28
C GLY A 61 16.91 -15.15 7.14
N PHE A 62 16.22 -15.38 6.03
CA PHE A 62 14.88 -14.82 5.77
C PHE A 62 14.91 -13.28 5.78
N LEU A 63 15.73 -12.70 4.88
CA LEU A 63 15.75 -11.27 4.61
C LEU A 63 14.51 -10.91 3.79
N CYS A 64 13.70 -9.99 4.29
CA CYS A 64 12.54 -9.46 3.59
C CYS A 64 12.94 -8.18 2.86
N LYS A 65 12.74 -8.18 1.54
CA LYS A 65 13.00 -7.05 0.66
C LYS A 65 11.70 -6.58 0.04
N ALA A 66 11.41 -5.29 0.15
CA ALA A 66 10.24 -4.72 -0.53
C ALA A 66 10.49 -4.69 -2.04
N LEU A 67 9.63 -5.33 -2.82
CA LEU A 67 9.67 -5.28 -4.29
C LEU A 67 8.82 -4.15 -4.87
N VAL A 68 8.00 -3.52 -4.03
CA VAL A 68 7.04 -2.51 -4.41
C VAL A 68 7.25 -1.29 -3.55
N THR A 69 7.13 -0.12 -4.16
CA THR A 69 7.18 1.16 -3.44
C THR A 69 5.79 1.55 -2.93
N ARG A 70 5.77 2.48 -1.97
CA ARG A 70 4.53 3.04 -1.45
C ARG A 70 3.71 3.69 -2.57
N ASP A 71 4.36 4.46 -3.43
CA ASP A 71 3.73 5.15 -4.56
C ASP A 71 3.12 4.17 -5.56
N GLU A 72 3.81 3.08 -5.91
CA GLU A 72 3.27 2.06 -6.83
C GLU A 72 2.01 1.39 -6.27
N VAL A 73 2.01 1.05 -4.98
CA VAL A 73 0.82 0.47 -4.33
C VAL A 73 -0.33 1.47 -4.31
N GLN A 74 -0.05 2.73 -3.94
CA GLN A 74 -1.07 3.78 -3.90
C GLN A 74 -1.64 4.09 -5.27
N GLN A 75 -0.79 4.16 -6.30
CA GLN A 75 -1.22 4.38 -7.67
C GLN A 75 -2.08 3.22 -8.16
N SER A 76 -1.63 1.98 -7.97
CA SER A 76 -2.39 0.80 -8.38
C SER A 76 -3.74 0.71 -7.68
N GLU A 77 -3.83 1.03 -6.37
CA GLU A 77 -5.12 1.01 -5.66
C GLU A 77 -6.04 2.14 -6.12
N THR A 78 -5.49 3.32 -6.40
CA THR A 78 -6.25 4.47 -6.90
C THR A 78 -6.82 4.18 -8.28
N GLU A 79 -6.00 3.66 -9.20
CA GLU A 79 -6.45 3.25 -10.54
C GLU A 79 -7.54 2.18 -10.47
N GLN A 80 -7.38 1.16 -9.62
CA GLN A 80 -8.41 0.14 -9.41
C GLN A 80 -9.70 0.70 -8.80
N LEU A 81 -9.60 1.67 -7.90
CA LEU A 81 -10.78 2.33 -7.31
C LEU A 81 -11.52 3.15 -8.37
N ILE A 82 -10.79 3.90 -9.19
CA ILE A 82 -11.35 4.68 -10.31
C ILE A 82 -12.01 3.72 -11.31
N ASP A 83 -11.34 2.62 -11.65
CA ASP A 83 -11.89 1.60 -12.55
C ASP A 83 -13.21 1.03 -12.01
N LYS A 84 -13.22 0.61 -10.73
CA LYS A 84 -14.37 -0.02 -10.10
C LYS A 84 -15.55 0.93 -9.85
N MET A 85 -15.29 2.17 -9.46
CA MET A 85 -16.34 3.12 -9.02
C MET A 85 -16.77 4.06 -10.14
N PHE A 86 -15.88 4.35 -11.09
CA PHE A 86 -16.08 5.35 -12.15
C PHE A 86 -15.82 4.78 -13.55
N GLY A 87 -15.75 3.45 -13.69
CA GLY A 87 -15.61 2.78 -14.99
C GLY A 87 -14.32 3.16 -15.73
N GLY A 88 -13.28 3.51 -14.98
CA GLY A 88 -11.97 3.90 -15.52
C GLY A 88 -11.87 5.39 -15.90
N SER A 89 -12.94 6.17 -15.71
CA SER A 89 -12.92 7.60 -15.99
C SER A 89 -12.35 8.39 -14.82
N SER A 90 -11.09 8.82 -14.97
CA SER A 90 -10.44 9.76 -14.06
C SER A 90 -11.19 11.10 -13.99
N GLU A 91 -11.78 11.57 -15.08
CA GLU A 91 -12.59 12.80 -15.13
C GLU A 91 -13.85 12.71 -14.25
N LEU A 92 -14.54 11.57 -14.26
CA LEU A 92 -15.69 11.34 -13.37
C LEU A 92 -15.26 11.26 -11.89
N PHE A 93 -14.11 10.66 -11.61
CA PHE A 93 -13.54 10.68 -10.26
C PHE A 93 -13.21 12.10 -9.80
N PHE A 94 -12.47 12.88 -10.60
CA PHE A 94 -12.09 14.26 -10.27
C PHE A 94 -13.31 15.16 -10.10
N SER A 95 -14.29 15.10 -11.01
CA SER A 95 -15.52 15.89 -10.90
C SER A 95 -16.36 15.51 -9.68
N ALA A 96 -16.45 14.22 -9.32
CA ALA A 96 -17.11 13.79 -8.09
C ALA A 96 -16.35 14.22 -6.83
N PHE A 97 -15.01 14.15 -6.84
CA PHE A 97 -14.16 14.57 -5.74
C PHE A 97 -14.27 16.07 -5.47
N LEU A 98 -14.17 16.90 -6.52
CA LEU A 98 -14.32 18.37 -6.42
C LEU A 98 -15.70 18.76 -5.90
N ARG A 99 -16.76 18.11 -6.41
CA ARG A 99 -18.13 18.33 -5.93
C ARG A 99 -18.31 17.96 -4.46
N ASN A 100 -17.63 16.91 -3.98
CA ASN A 100 -17.69 16.48 -2.57
C ASN A 100 -16.89 17.38 -1.62
N GLN A 101 -15.83 18.04 -2.11
CA GLN A 101 -15.05 19.05 -1.38
C GLN A 101 -15.76 20.42 -1.31
N GLY A 102 -16.93 20.58 -1.96
CA GLY A 102 -17.66 21.85 -1.99
C GLY A 102 -17.05 22.90 -2.93
N ILE A 103 -16.08 22.48 -3.75
CA ILE A 103 -15.43 23.34 -4.75
C ILE A 103 -16.36 23.39 -5.96
N SER A 104 -16.89 24.57 -6.25
CA SER A 104 -17.82 24.78 -7.37
C SER A 104 -17.09 24.66 -8.72
N GLU A 105 -17.84 24.40 -9.80
CA GLU A 105 -17.28 24.29 -11.16
C GLU A 105 -16.41 25.50 -11.57
N GLU A 106 -16.62 26.67 -10.97
CA GLU A 106 -15.81 27.88 -11.23
C GLU A 106 -14.37 27.79 -10.70
N GLU A 107 -14.12 27.10 -9.59
CA GLU A 107 -12.77 26.98 -9.01
C GLU A 107 -11.95 25.87 -9.70
N ALA A 108 -12.61 24.85 -10.23
CA ALA A 108 -11.99 23.74 -10.97
C ALA A 108 -11.30 24.20 -12.27
N ASN A 109 -11.82 25.25 -12.92
CA ASN A 109 -11.23 25.86 -14.12
C ASN A 109 -9.98 26.71 -13.84
N SER A 110 -9.55 26.87 -12.58
CA SER A 110 -8.36 27.65 -12.21
C SER A 110 -7.09 26.82 -11.97
N LEU A 111 -7.17 25.49 -12.07
CA LEU A 111 -6.00 24.62 -11.92
C LEU A 111 -5.11 24.70 -13.18
N PRO A 112 -3.82 25.06 -13.06
CA PRO A 112 -2.93 25.15 -14.20
C PRO A 112 -2.61 23.75 -14.75
N ASN A 113 -2.65 23.66 -16.09
CA ASN A 113 -2.32 22.52 -16.96
C ASN A 113 -0.88 22.02 -16.75
#